data_AF-A7M7F7-F1
#
_entry.id   AF-A7M7F7-F1
#
_cell.length_a   1.000
_cell.length_b   1.000
_cell.length_c   1.000
_cell.angle_alpha   90.00
_cell.angle_beta   90.00
_cell.angle_gamma   90.00
#
_symmetry.space_group_name_H-M   'P 1'
#
loop_
_entity.id
_entity.type
_entity.pdbx_description
1 polymer ?
#
loop_
_entity_poly.entity_id
_entity_poly.type
_entity_poly.pdbx_seq_one_letter_code
_entity_poly.pdbx_strand_id
1 'polypeptide(L)'
;MDVLELRLWRAGQYFTLSEARSLRPGSHWRQEDAANALGVSERTYRTYENSGVSRSASLGIQTLMLIRLLPDLRRMDPPQIVLQLQALTRHDLTTPQSGGVISLVMPSAGMKAWRGSLGWTQKQTADYLGVSLRTVKHYEQGPLPRRLMLAAQAVTLATLLPVWSTYPCARLLQVLDQLVNIDVN
;
A
#
# COMPACT_ATOMS: atom_id res chain seq x y z
N MET A 1 -7.12 -9.21 1.42
CA MET A 1 -8.27 -8.57 0.77
C MET A 1 -9.06 -9.62 0.04
N ASP A 2 -10.30 -9.83 0.43
CA ASP A 2 -11.20 -10.77 -0.26
C ASP A 2 -11.98 -10.07 -1.40
N VAL A 3 -12.80 -10.85 -2.12
CA VAL A 3 -13.60 -10.34 -3.25
C VAL A 3 -14.64 -9.31 -2.82
N LEU A 4 -15.20 -9.46 -1.62
CA LEU A 4 -16.21 -8.54 -1.10
C LEU A 4 -15.57 -7.20 -0.76
N GLU A 5 -14.46 -7.19 -0.03
CA GLU A 5 -13.67 -6.01 0.30
C GLU A 5 -13.22 -5.26 -0.97
N LEU A 6 -12.80 -5.99 -2.01
CA LEU A 6 -12.43 -5.40 -3.30
C LEU A 6 -13.60 -4.66 -3.97
N ARG A 7 -14.79 -5.28 -4.00
CA ARG A 7 -15.99 -4.68 -4.60
C ARG A 7 -16.48 -3.47 -3.80
N LEU A 8 -16.39 -3.53 -2.48
CA LEU A 8 -16.73 -2.43 -1.58
C LEU A 8 -15.78 -1.24 -1.76
N TRP A 9 -14.47 -1.52 -1.83
CA TRP A 9 -13.47 -0.50 -2.16
C TRP A 9 -13.77 0.18 -3.50
N ARG A 10 -14.06 -0.60 -4.55
CA ARG A 10 -14.42 -0.05 -5.87
C ARG A 10 -15.71 0.77 -5.82
N ALA A 11 -16.68 0.36 -5.00
CA ALA A 11 -17.90 1.13 -4.75
C ALA A 11 -17.64 2.40 -3.94
N GLY A 12 -16.39 2.73 -3.59
CA GLY A 12 -15.99 3.90 -2.81
C GLY A 12 -16.45 3.83 -1.35
N GLN A 13 -16.81 2.63 -0.87
CA GLN A 13 -17.09 2.40 0.54
C GLN A 13 -15.77 2.13 1.25
N TYR A 14 -15.33 3.11 2.04
CA TYR A 14 -14.15 2.98 2.87
C TYR A 14 -14.55 2.35 4.20
N PHE A 15 -13.93 1.23 4.54
CA PHE A 15 -14.02 0.70 5.90
C PHE A 15 -12.89 1.33 6.73
N THR A 16 -13.26 2.11 7.73
CA THR A 16 -12.46 2.14 8.95
C THR A 16 -12.82 0.87 9.71
N LEU A 17 -11.83 0.01 9.98
CA LEU A 17 -12.06 -1.26 10.70
C LEU A 17 -12.55 -1.05 12.15
N SER A 18 -12.65 0.19 12.63
CA SER A 18 -13.24 0.52 13.92
C SER A 18 -14.76 0.73 13.89
N GLU A 19 -15.37 1.10 12.76
CA GLU A 19 -16.76 1.58 12.78
C GLU A 19 -17.71 1.08 11.69
N ALA A 20 -17.25 0.29 10.69
CA ALA A 20 -18.13 -0.18 9.61
C ALA A 20 -19.00 0.94 8.98
N ARG A 21 -18.51 2.18 9.00
CA ARG A 21 -19.18 3.35 8.46
C ARG A 21 -18.43 3.83 7.23
N SER A 22 -19.16 3.87 6.11
CA SER A 22 -18.68 4.49 4.87
C SER A 22 -18.38 5.96 5.14
N LEU A 23 -17.10 6.35 5.13
CA LEU A 23 -16.72 7.75 5.37
C LEU A 23 -17.13 8.68 4.20
N ARG A 24 -17.56 8.17 3.05
CA ARG A 24 -18.05 8.96 1.90
C ARG A 24 -19.14 8.22 1.10
N PRO A 25 -20.01 8.95 0.38
CA PRO A 25 -20.76 8.38 -0.74
C PRO A 25 -19.77 7.91 -1.80
N GLY A 26 -19.97 6.68 -2.28
CA GLY A 26 -19.05 6.01 -3.15
C GLY A 26 -18.65 6.80 -4.38
N SER A 27 -17.35 7.00 -4.60
CA SER A 27 -16.84 7.22 -5.96
C SER A 27 -17.15 5.94 -6.73
N HIS A 28 -18.21 5.93 -7.54
CA HIS A 28 -18.67 4.76 -8.29
C HIS A 28 -17.66 4.36 -9.38
N TRP A 29 -16.49 3.85 -8.99
CA TRP A 29 -15.48 3.40 -9.94
C TRP A 29 -16.04 2.26 -10.76
N ARG A 30 -15.92 2.39 -12.07
CA ARG A 30 -16.06 1.27 -12.98
C ARG A 30 -14.89 0.31 -12.77
N GLN A 31 -15.03 -0.93 -13.23
CA GLN A 31 -13.92 -1.89 -13.19
C GLN A 31 -12.69 -1.36 -13.94
N GLU A 32 -12.91 -0.58 -15.00
CA GLU A 32 -11.87 0.11 -15.77
C GLU A 32 -11.13 1.15 -14.92
N ASP A 33 -11.83 2.01 -14.18
CA ASP A 33 -11.19 3.02 -13.32
C ASP A 33 -10.30 2.38 -12.25
N ALA A 34 -10.80 1.29 -11.64
CA ALA A 34 -10.07 0.54 -10.64
C ALA A 34 -8.85 -0.18 -11.21
N ALA A 35 -8.98 -0.74 -12.42
CA ALA A 35 -7.88 -1.36 -13.15
C ALA A 35 -6.79 -0.33 -13.50
N ASN A 36 -7.21 0.83 -14.01
CA ASN A 36 -6.32 1.95 -14.34
C ASN A 36 -5.59 2.47 -13.10
N ALA A 37 -6.29 2.64 -11.97
CA ALA A 37 -5.67 3.09 -10.72
C ALA A 37 -4.57 2.14 -10.22
N LEU A 38 -4.78 0.83 -10.36
CA LEU A 38 -3.79 -0.19 -10.01
C LEU A 38 -2.71 -0.38 -11.09
N GLY A 39 -2.92 0.11 -12.31
CA GLY A 39 -2.04 -0.15 -13.45
C GLY A 39 -2.07 -1.61 -13.92
N VAL A 40 -3.27 -2.18 -14.01
CA VAL A 40 -3.54 -3.51 -14.59
C VAL A 40 -4.60 -3.40 -15.68
N SER A 41 -4.72 -4.42 -16.52
CA SER A 41 -5.81 -4.46 -17.51
C SER A 41 -7.16 -4.67 -16.83
N GLU A 42 -8.23 -4.16 -17.43
CA GLU A 42 -9.60 -4.43 -16.97
C GLU A 42 -9.88 -5.93 -16.86
N ARG A 43 -9.38 -6.73 -17.81
CA ARG A 43 -9.48 -8.20 -17.78
C ARG A 43 -8.85 -8.78 -16.51
N THR A 44 -7.64 -8.35 -16.17
CA THR A 44 -6.96 -8.76 -14.94
C THR A 44 -7.77 -8.36 -13.70
N TYR A 45 -8.32 -7.15 -13.70
CA TYR A 45 -9.15 -6.68 -12.60
C TYR A 45 -10.45 -7.47 -12.44
N ARG A 46 -11.12 -7.82 -13.54
CA ARG A 46 -12.30 -8.72 -13.51
C ARG A 46 -11.96 -10.08 -12.93
N THR A 47 -10.78 -10.63 -13.24
CA THR A 47 -10.31 -11.88 -12.61
C THR A 47 -10.19 -11.70 -11.09
N TYR A 48 -9.66 -10.58 -10.61
CA TYR A 48 -9.59 -10.30 -9.18
C TYR A 48 -10.96 -10.27 -8.49
N GLU A 49 -11.97 -9.67 -9.13
CA GLU A 49 -13.34 -9.66 -8.59
C GLU A 49 -14.06 -11.01 -8.61
N ASN A 50 -13.48 -12.03 -9.23
CA ASN A 50 -14.05 -13.37 -9.31
C ASN A 50 -13.27 -14.41 -8.51
N SER A 51 -11.95 -14.25 -8.42
CA SER A 51 -11.03 -15.27 -7.91
C SER A 51 -10.09 -14.77 -6.81
N GLY A 52 -10.25 -13.50 -6.39
CA GLY A 52 -9.41 -12.87 -5.38
C GLY A 52 -8.21 -12.14 -5.98
N VAL A 53 -7.62 -11.25 -5.17
CA VAL A 53 -6.47 -10.42 -5.55
C VAL A 53 -5.15 -11.09 -5.23
N SER A 54 -4.14 -10.83 -6.06
CA SER A 54 -2.75 -11.15 -5.69
C SER A 54 -2.32 -10.32 -4.47
N ARG A 55 -1.28 -10.77 -3.76
CA ARG A 55 -0.74 -10.05 -2.60
C ARG A 55 -0.30 -8.63 -2.96
N SER A 56 0.45 -8.47 -4.05
CA SER A 56 0.84 -7.16 -4.58
C SER A 56 -0.35 -6.26 -4.95
N ALA A 57 -1.43 -6.81 -5.53
CA ALA A 57 -2.63 -6.02 -5.80
C ALA A 57 -3.33 -5.59 -4.51
N SER A 58 -3.45 -6.50 -3.54
CA SER A 58 -4.02 -6.18 -2.21
C SER A 58 -3.24 -5.05 -1.51
N LEU A 59 -1.90 -5.11 -1.51
CA LEU A 59 -1.04 -4.06 -0.97
C LEU A 59 -1.21 -2.75 -1.77
N GLY A 60 -1.28 -2.83 -3.09
CA GLY A 60 -1.50 -1.66 -3.92
C GLY A 60 -2.83 -0.96 -3.64
N ILE A 61 -3.89 -1.72 -3.38
CA ILE A 61 -5.21 -1.18 -3.00
C ILE A 61 -5.13 -0.48 -1.63
N GLN A 62 -4.38 -1.01 -0.66
CA GLN A 62 -4.17 -0.33 0.63
C GLN A 62 -3.56 1.06 0.45
N THR A 63 -2.56 1.21 -0.43
CA THR A 63 -1.99 2.52 -0.74
C THR A 63 -3.01 3.45 -1.40
N LEU A 64 -3.84 2.94 -2.32
CA LEU A 64 -4.93 3.72 -2.93
C LEU A 64 -5.99 4.16 -1.90
N MET A 65 -6.29 3.30 -0.91
CA MET A 65 -7.16 3.66 0.21
C MET A 65 -6.52 4.74 1.08
N LEU A 66 -5.23 4.64 1.39
CA LEU A 66 -4.49 5.67 2.12
C LEU A 66 -4.53 7.02 1.38
N ILE A 67 -4.28 7.04 0.07
CA ILE A 67 -4.35 8.27 -0.75
C ILE A 67 -5.71 8.97 -0.58
N ARG A 68 -6.79 8.20 -0.52
CA ARG A 68 -8.15 8.72 -0.36
C ARG A 68 -8.44 9.21 1.06
N LEU A 69 -7.88 8.54 2.07
CA LEU A 69 -8.04 8.89 3.47
C LEU A 69 -7.14 10.06 3.89
N LEU A 70 -6.06 10.35 3.16
CA LEU A 70 -5.08 11.38 3.46
C LEU A 70 -5.67 12.76 3.80
N PRO A 71 -6.67 13.31 3.06
CA PRO A 71 -7.27 14.59 3.41
C PRO A 71 -8.01 14.57 4.75
N ASP A 72 -8.59 13.42 5.11
CA ASP A 72 -9.33 13.22 6.35
C ASP A 72 -8.35 13.01 7.51
N LEU A 73 -7.26 12.26 7.31
CA LEU A 73 -6.18 12.09 8.29
C LEU A 73 -5.57 13.43 8.72
N ARG A 74 -5.41 14.40 7.80
CA ARG A 74 -4.89 15.74 8.11
C ARG A 74 -5.77 16.54 9.08
N ARG A 75 -7.02 16.13 9.28
CA ARG A 75 -7.99 16.78 10.17
C ARG A 75 -8.19 16.03 11.49
N MET A 76 -7.54 14.88 11.65
CA MET A 76 -7.68 14.01 12.83
C MET A 76 -6.60 14.31 13.87
N ASP A 77 -6.88 13.96 15.12
CA ASP A 77 -5.88 14.00 16.18
C ASP A 77 -4.83 12.89 15.99
N PRO A 78 -3.57 13.10 16.42
CA PRO A 78 -2.48 12.14 16.21
C PRO A 78 -2.79 10.69 16.63
N PRO A 79 -3.45 10.42 17.79
CA PRO A 79 -3.81 9.06 18.18
C PRO A 79 -4.80 8.40 17.21
N GLN A 80 -5.74 9.17 16.66
CA GLN A 80 -6.70 8.67 15.67
C GLN A 80 -6.02 8.38 14.34
N ILE A 81 -5.06 9.20 13.92
CA ILE A 81 -4.26 8.94 12.70
C ILE A 81 -3.55 7.59 12.82
N VAL A 82 -2.86 7.35 13.94
CA VAL A 82 -2.16 6.07 14.16
C VAL A 82 -3.14 4.89 14.14
N LEU A 83 -4.31 5.03 14.79
CA LEU A 83 -5.35 3.99 14.79
C LEU A 83 -5.85 3.68 13.37
N GLN A 84 -6.10 4.71 12.56
CA GLN A 84 -6.58 4.53 11.18
C GLN A 84 -5.52 3.88 10.28
N LEU A 85 -4.26 4.29 10.42
CA LEU A 85 -3.17 3.70 9.64
C LEU A 85 -2.86 2.26 10.09
N GLN A 86 -2.99 1.94 11.38
CA GLN A 86 -2.91 0.56 11.88
C GLN A 86 -4.05 -0.30 11.33
N ALA A 87 -5.26 0.24 11.26
CA ALA A 87 -6.39 -0.45 10.63
C ALA A 87 -6.09 -0.77 9.15
N LEU A 88 -5.64 0.22 8.37
CA LEU A 88 -5.28 0.05 6.95
C LEU A 88 -4.24 -1.07 6.69
N THR A 89 -3.32 -1.26 7.62
CA THR A 89 -2.14 -2.12 7.47
C THR A 89 -2.21 -3.44 8.25
N ARG A 90 -3.24 -3.67 9.07
CA ARG A 90 -3.42 -4.89 9.89
C ARG A 90 -3.33 -6.21 9.12
N HIS A 91 -3.50 -6.19 7.80
CA HIS A 91 -3.26 -7.35 6.93
C HIS A 91 -1.77 -7.67 6.68
N ASP A 92 -0.84 -6.89 7.23
CA ASP A 92 0.60 -6.93 6.96
C ASP A 92 1.45 -7.29 8.19
N LEU A 93 0.86 -7.94 9.20
CA LEU A 93 1.58 -8.45 10.39
C LEU A 93 2.70 -9.47 10.06
N THR A 94 2.80 -9.92 8.81
CA THR A 94 3.86 -10.79 8.32
C THR A 94 5.09 -10.03 7.82
N THR A 95 5.09 -8.69 7.83
CA THR A 95 6.25 -7.88 7.45
C THR A 95 7.44 -8.28 8.31
N PRO A 96 8.53 -8.82 7.75
CA PRO A 96 9.73 -9.09 8.52
C PRO A 96 10.21 -7.81 9.18
N GLN A 97 10.34 -7.83 10.51
CA GLN A 97 10.88 -6.70 11.26
C GLN A 97 12.30 -6.40 10.76
N SER A 98 12.53 -5.16 10.34
CA SER A 98 13.89 -4.73 9.98
C SER A 98 14.69 -4.58 11.26
N GLY A 99 15.80 -5.31 11.38
CA GLY A 99 16.64 -5.36 12.59
C GLY A 99 17.52 -4.13 12.81
N GLY A 100 17.13 -2.93 12.35
CA GLY A 100 17.97 -1.74 12.44
C GLY A 100 17.23 -0.43 12.24
N VAL A 101 17.96 0.69 12.39
CA VAL A 101 17.49 2.05 12.15
C VAL A 101 16.96 2.13 10.72
N ILE A 102 15.65 2.35 10.56
CA ILE A 102 15.00 2.45 9.26
C ILE A 102 15.52 3.71 8.56
N SER A 103 16.54 3.57 7.72
CA SER A 103 16.86 4.58 6.73
C SER A 103 15.74 4.56 5.70
N LEU A 104 14.89 5.59 5.71
CA LEU A 104 13.71 5.70 4.86
C LEU A 104 14.15 5.82 3.39
N VAL A 105 14.26 4.69 2.69
CA VAL A 105 14.45 4.67 1.24
C VAL A 105 13.09 4.50 0.60
N MET A 106 12.66 5.52 -0.15
CA MET A 106 11.39 5.47 -0.87
C MET A 106 11.46 4.44 -2.00
N PRO A 107 10.35 3.74 -2.31
CA PRO A 107 10.26 2.84 -3.47
C PRO A 107 10.66 3.49 -4.81
N SER A 108 10.52 4.81 -4.94
CA SER A 108 10.96 5.58 -6.11
C SER A 108 12.46 5.54 -6.38
N ALA A 109 13.29 5.26 -5.37
CA ALA A 109 14.73 5.06 -5.52
C ALA A 109 15.08 3.74 -6.25
N GLY A 110 14.08 2.92 -6.56
CA GLY A 110 14.23 1.64 -7.24
C GLY A 110 14.21 0.44 -6.29
N MET A 111 13.78 -0.69 -6.84
CA MET A 111 13.48 -1.92 -6.10
C MET A 111 14.67 -2.40 -5.27
N LYS A 112 15.88 -2.34 -5.84
CA LYS A 112 17.11 -2.82 -5.18
C LYS A 112 17.48 -1.99 -3.96
N ALA A 113 17.42 -0.66 -4.08
CA ALA A 113 17.75 0.26 -2.99
C ALA A 113 16.70 0.16 -1.88
N TRP A 114 15.41 0.19 -2.25
CA TRP A 114 14.30 0.03 -1.33
C TRP A 114 14.41 -1.30 -0.55
N ARG A 115 14.55 -2.43 -1.25
CA ARG A 115 14.72 -3.75 -0.62
C ARG A 115 15.94 -3.80 0.30
N GLY A 116 17.06 -3.23 -0.15
CA GLY A 116 18.30 -3.16 0.61
C GLY A 116 18.12 -2.42 1.95
N SER A 117 17.35 -1.32 1.94
CA SER A 117 17.02 -0.57 3.17
C SER A 117 16.20 -1.37 4.17
N LEU A 118 15.40 -2.33 3.70
CA LEU A 118 14.62 -3.22 4.55
C LEU A 118 15.45 -4.39 5.10
N GLY A 119 16.66 -4.60 4.59
CA GLY A 119 17.48 -5.78 4.89
C GLY A 119 16.96 -7.07 4.24
N TRP A 120 16.10 -6.96 3.23
CA TRP A 120 15.46 -8.12 2.61
C TRP A 120 16.30 -8.71 1.49
N THR A 121 16.26 -10.03 1.34
CA THR A 121 16.79 -10.73 0.16
C THR A 121 15.80 -10.66 -1.01
N GLN A 122 16.29 -10.88 -2.24
CA GLN A 122 15.42 -10.96 -3.42
C GLN A 122 14.34 -12.04 -3.27
N LYS A 123 14.68 -13.17 -2.63
CA LYS A 123 13.74 -14.27 -2.36
C LYS A 123 12.66 -13.85 -1.38
N GLN A 124 13.04 -13.32 -0.21
CA GLN A 124 12.07 -12.81 0.77
C GLN A 124 11.12 -11.79 0.14
N THR A 125 11.64 -10.92 -0.71
CA THR A 125 10.83 -9.89 -1.40
C THR A 125 9.86 -10.51 -2.40
N ALA A 126 10.30 -11.53 -3.15
CA ALA A 126 9.46 -12.26 -4.09
C ALA A 126 8.31 -12.97 -3.35
N ASP A 127 8.65 -13.72 -2.30
CA ASP A 127 7.70 -14.45 -1.45
C ASP A 127 6.69 -13.47 -0.83
N TYR A 128 7.16 -12.33 -0.32
CA TYR A 128 6.32 -11.32 0.31
C TYR A 128 5.34 -10.64 -0.64
N LEU A 129 5.82 -10.20 -1.80
CA LEU A 129 4.99 -9.51 -2.79
C LEU A 129 4.09 -10.47 -3.59
N GLY A 130 4.28 -11.79 -3.42
CA GLY A 130 3.58 -12.82 -4.16
C GLY A 130 3.93 -12.79 -5.65
N VAL A 131 5.23 -12.62 -5.97
CA VAL A 131 5.76 -12.62 -7.34
C VAL A 131 6.93 -13.60 -7.47
N SER A 132 7.32 -13.94 -8.69
CA SER A 132 8.47 -14.84 -8.89
C SER A 132 9.81 -14.16 -8.57
N LEU A 133 10.83 -14.94 -8.21
CA LEU A 133 12.19 -14.42 -8.05
C LEU A 133 12.72 -13.78 -9.36
N ARG A 134 12.37 -14.34 -10.51
CA ARG A 134 12.71 -13.78 -11.83
C ARG A 134 12.10 -12.39 -12.01
N THR A 135 10.87 -12.22 -11.56
CA THR A 135 10.14 -10.95 -11.59
C THR A 135 10.84 -9.89 -10.73
N VAL A 136 11.30 -10.24 -9.52
CA VAL A 136 12.08 -9.31 -8.68
C VAL A 136 13.39 -8.93 -9.36
N LYS A 137 14.15 -9.89 -9.89
CA LYS A 137 15.42 -9.62 -10.60
C LYS A 137 15.23 -8.66 -11.78
N HIS A 138 14.15 -8.84 -12.52
CA HIS A 138 13.80 -7.96 -13.65
C HIS A 138 13.50 -6.53 -13.18
N TYR A 139 12.72 -6.36 -12.11
CA TYR A 139 12.39 -5.02 -11.59
C TYR A 139 13.53 -4.32 -10.86
N GLU A 140 14.57 -5.04 -10.44
CA GLU A 140 15.80 -4.39 -9.96
C GLU A 140 16.62 -3.74 -11.09
N GLN A 141 16.32 -4.05 -12.35
CA GLN A 141 17.04 -3.57 -13.52
C GLN A 141 16.24 -2.53 -14.34
N GLY A 142 15.01 -2.23 -13.95
CA GLY A 142 14.10 -1.39 -14.73
C GLY A 142 13.02 -0.72 -13.88
N PRO A 143 12.10 0.02 -14.50
CA PRO A 143 11.02 0.69 -13.79
C PRO A 143 10.07 -0.32 -13.15
N LEU A 144 9.56 0.02 -11.96
CA LEU A 144 8.56 -0.78 -11.30
C LEU A 144 7.19 -0.52 -11.93
N PRO A 145 6.41 -1.57 -12.27
CA PRO A 145 5.02 -1.39 -12.62
C PRO A 145 4.25 -0.71 -11.48
N ARG A 146 3.27 0.13 -11.82
CA ARG A 146 2.46 0.89 -10.86
C ARG A 146 1.93 0.07 -9.69
N ARG A 147 1.34 -1.10 -9.95
CA ARG A 147 0.86 -2.00 -8.87
C ARG A 147 1.93 -2.37 -7.84
N LEU A 148 3.19 -2.50 -8.26
CA LEU A 148 4.30 -2.86 -7.37
C LEU A 148 4.91 -1.66 -6.69
N MET A 149 4.90 -0.49 -7.34
CA MET A 149 5.20 0.77 -6.66
C MET A 149 4.21 0.99 -5.51
N LEU A 150 2.90 0.85 -5.80
CA LEU A 150 1.83 0.91 -4.80
C LEU A 150 2.00 -0.14 -3.70
N ALA A 151 2.38 -1.37 -4.06
CA ALA A 151 2.64 -2.41 -3.07
C ALA A 151 3.84 -2.06 -2.17
N ALA A 152 4.95 -1.60 -2.74
CA ALA A 152 6.15 -1.21 -2.00
C ALA A 152 5.90 0.00 -1.09
N GLN A 153 5.04 0.93 -1.50
CA GLN A 153 4.55 2.03 -0.67
C GLN A 153 3.79 1.50 0.56
N ALA A 154 2.88 0.53 0.38
CA ALA A 154 2.16 -0.09 1.50
C ALA A 154 3.10 -0.82 2.47
N VAL A 155 4.11 -1.52 1.95
CA VAL A 155 5.12 -2.17 2.80
C VAL A 155 5.94 -1.14 3.56
N THR A 156 6.37 -0.06 2.91
CA THR A 156 7.12 1.03 3.57
C THR A 156 6.30 1.69 4.66
N LEU A 157 4.99 1.86 4.42
CA LEU A 157 4.06 2.32 5.44
C LEU A 157 4.00 1.33 6.62
N ALA A 158 3.89 0.03 6.34
CA ALA A 158 3.77 -1.01 7.34
C ALA A 158 5.04 -1.16 8.21
N THR A 159 6.23 -0.99 7.61
CA THR A 159 7.50 -1.08 8.35
C THR A 159 7.73 0.10 9.29
N LEU A 160 7.14 1.26 9.01
CA LEU A 160 7.28 2.44 9.85
C LEU A 160 6.28 2.48 11.01
N LEU A 161 5.15 1.77 10.93
CA LEU A 161 4.13 1.73 11.98
C LEU A 161 4.65 1.49 13.39
N PRO A 162 5.54 0.52 13.65
CA PRO A 162 6.00 0.23 15.01
C PRO A 162 6.75 1.40 15.65
N VAL A 163 7.34 2.27 14.82
CA VAL A 163 8.12 3.43 15.28
C VAL A 163 7.34 4.75 15.19
N TRP A 164 6.11 4.76 14.68
CA TRP A 164 5.35 6.02 14.54
C TRP A 164 4.96 6.70 15.84
N SER A 165 4.80 5.93 16.92
CA SER A 165 4.56 6.50 18.25
C SER A 165 5.71 7.37 18.74
N THR A 166 6.90 7.28 18.12
CA THR A 166 8.08 8.07 18.49
C THR A 166 8.27 9.31 17.61
N TYR A 167 7.48 9.49 16.54
CA TYR A 167 7.59 10.64 15.64
C TYR A 167 6.57 11.74 15.98
N PRO A 168 6.96 13.03 15.86
CA PRO A 168 5.99 14.12 15.86
C PRO A 168 4.97 13.97 14.72
N CYS A 169 3.71 14.32 14.97
CA CYS A 169 2.63 14.19 13.98
C CYS A 169 2.93 14.87 12.64
N ALA A 170 3.58 16.04 12.66
CA ALA A 170 3.99 16.75 11.46
C ALA A 170 4.96 15.91 10.59
N ARG A 171 5.87 15.16 11.22
CA ARG A 171 6.80 14.28 10.51
C ARG A 171 6.07 13.07 9.92
N LEU A 172 5.08 12.53 10.61
CA LEU A 172 4.24 11.44 10.10
C LEU A 172 3.51 11.88 8.82
N LEU A 173 2.82 13.02 8.86
CA LEU A 173 2.11 13.56 7.69
C LEU A 173 3.05 13.85 6.53
N GLN A 174 4.25 14.40 6.80
CA GLN A 174 5.27 14.62 5.77
C GLN A 174 5.70 13.30 5.10
N VAL A 175 5.94 12.24 5.88
CA VAL A 175 6.32 10.93 5.35
C VAL A 175 5.19 10.32 4.53
N LEU A 176 3.94 10.43 5.00
CA LEU A 176 2.77 9.98 4.25
C LEU A 176 2.65 10.72 2.92
N ASP A 177 2.80 12.06 2.93
CA ASP A 177 2.75 12.88 1.72
C ASP A 177 3.84 12.50 0.72
N GLN A 178 5.08 12.29 1.19
CA GLN A 178 6.17 11.84 0.31
C GLN A 178 5.92 10.44 -0.23
N LEU A 179 5.36 9.55 0.58
CA LEU A 179 5.11 8.17 0.21
C LEU A 179 3.98 8.06 -0.82
N VAL A 180 2.93 8.89 -0.73
CA VAL A 180 1.78 8.81 -1.64
C VAL A 180 1.89 9.67 -2.89
N ASN A 181 2.66 10.77 -2.85
CA ASN A 181 2.87 11.66 -4.00
C ASN A 181 4.10 11.25 -4.84
N ILE A 182 4.51 9.98 -4.77
CA ILE A 182 5.49 9.46 -5.73
C ILE A 182 4.80 9.43 -7.08
N ASP A 183 5.21 10.32 -8.00
CA ASP A 183 4.77 10.28 -9.39
C ASP A 183 5.14 8.92 -9.97
N VAL A 184 4.12 8.09 -10.17
CA VAL A 184 4.25 6.83 -10.88
C VAL A 184 4.11 7.16 -12.36
N ASN A 185 5.19 7.67 -12.95
CA ASN A 185 5.35 7.81 -14.41
C ASN A 185 5.33 6.43 -15.08
#